data_AF-A0AAQ0CSG5-F1
#
_entry.id   AF-A0AAQ0CSG5-F1
#
_cell.length_a   1.000
_cell.length_b   1.000
_cell.length_c   1.000
_cell.angle_alpha   90.00
_cell.angle_beta   90.00
_cell.angle_gamma   90.00
#
_symmetry.space_group_name_H-M   'P 1'
#
loop_
_entity.id
_entity.type
_entity.pdbx_description
1 polymer ?
#
loop_
_entity_poly.entity_id
_entity_poly.type
_entity_poly.pdbx_seq_one_letter_code
_entity_poly.pdbx_strand_id
1 'polypeptide(L)'
;MSAAAESIGIGTLVLIFASVSIVIASIAMIRALRFIWSGQAGQTQRASRMVFASVRRVVITLAVLMVLGMAWRYWLDARLRGACSPRDQVTEYAPDGRYVAQYCYFRDTIILRLYSNDVTRLLAERTYRDTSGTLVSLTWTKDALIYPKGDNLETIGLPPSLYDRLAAQLP
;
A
#
# COMPACT_ATOMS: atom_id res chain seq x y z
N MET A 1 8.66 -21.87 0.43
CA MET A 1 9.37 -21.01 1.41
C MET A 1 8.52 -19.79 1.75
N SER A 2 7.33 -20.00 2.33
CA SER A 2 6.27 -18.98 2.50
C SER A 2 6.07 -18.52 3.95
N ALA A 3 6.54 -19.28 4.94
CA ALA A 3 6.29 -18.99 6.36
C ALA A 3 7.03 -17.75 6.90
N ALA A 4 8.14 -17.33 6.28
CA ALA A 4 8.97 -16.22 6.76
C ALA A 4 8.43 -14.83 6.36
N ALA A 5 7.63 -14.73 5.29
CA ALA A 5 7.06 -13.45 4.87
C ALA A 5 5.78 -13.13 5.65
N GLU A 6 4.97 -14.13 5.99
CA GLU A 6 3.80 -13.97 6.86
C GLU A 6 4.21 -13.65 8.31
N SER A 7 5.31 -14.22 8.81
CA SER A 7 5.79 -13.94 10.17
C SER A 7 6.28 -12.50 10.36
N ILE A 8 6.84 -11.87 9.32
CA ILE A 8 7.25 -10.45 9.37
C ILE A 8 6.03 -9.53 9.36
N GLY A 9 4.99 -9.86 8.57
CA GLY A 9 3.73 -9.11 8.57
C GLY A 9 2.96 -9.22 9.90
N ILE A 10 2.90 -10.42 10.48
CA ILE A 10 2.26 -10.64 11.78
C ILE A 10 3.11 -10.01 12.91
N GLY A 11 4.43 -10.16 12.88
CA GLY A 11 5.32 -9.58 13.89
C GLY A 11 5.27 -8.04 13.93
N THR A 12 5.20 -7.39 12.76
CA THR A 12 5.04 -5.93 12.68
C THR A 12 3.67 -5.46 13.17
N LEU A 13 2.59 -6.18 12.85
CA LEU A 13 1.26 -5.90 13.41
C LEU A 13 1.24 -6.05 14.94
N VAL A 14 1.85 -7.10 15.47
CA VAL A 14 1.95 -7.34 16.93
C VAL A 14 2.74 -6.22 17.61
N LEU A 15 3.85 -5.76 17.02
CA LEU A 15 4.63 -4.65 17.56
C LEU A 15 3.85 -3.32 17.53
N ILE A 16 3.09 -3.05 16.47
CA ILE A 16 2.22 -1.88 16.40
C ILE A 16 1.14 -1.97 17.47
N PHE A 17 0.45 -3.11 17.59
CA PHE A 17 -0.57 -3.32 18.63
C PHE A 17 0.00 -3.19 20.03
N ALA A 18 1.18 -3.77 20.31
CA ALA A 18 1.86 -3.64 21.59
C ALA A 18 2.21 -2.18 21.89
N SER A 19 2.76 -1.45 20.92
CA SER A 19 3.10 -0.03 21.09
C SER A 19 1.87 0.84 21.36
N VAL A 20 0.76 0.62 20.65
CA VAL A 20 -0.51 1.31 20.86
C VAL A 20 -1.08 0.98 22.24
N SER A 21 -0.98 -0.29 22.67
CA SER A 21 -1.42 -0.75 24.00
C SER A 21 -0.63 -0.06 25.11
N ILE A 22 0.69 0.09 24.97
CA ILE A 22 1.55 0.79 25.93
C ILE A 22 1.20 2.28 26.01
N VAL A 23 0.93 2.91 24.86
CA VAL A 23 0.49 4.32 24.83
C VAL A 23 -0.86 4.50 25.54
N ILE A 24 -1.83 3.63 25.26
CA ILE A 24 -3.15 3.67 25.94
C ILE A 24 -2.99 3.44 27.45
N ALA A 25 -2.20 2.44 27.85
CA ALA A 25 -1.95 2.09 29.25
C ALA A 25 -1.24 3.23 30.00
N SER A 26 -0.22 3.85 29.40
CA SER A 26 0.48 4.99 30.01
C SER A 26 -0.43 6.21 30.18
N ILE A 27 -1.33 6.47 29.24
CA ILE A 27 -2.32 7.55 29.37
C ILE A 27 -3.34 7.23 30.48
N ALA A 28 -3.83 5.99 30.54
CA ALA A 28 -4.73 5.55 31.61
C ALA A 28 -4.07 5.66 32.99
N MET A 29 -2.80 5.25 33.09
CA MET A 29 -2.00 5.32 34.31
C MET A 29 -1.79 6.77 34.76
N ILE A 30 -1.46 7.68 33.84
CA ILE A 30 -1.34 9.12 34.14
C ILE A 30 -2.68 9.70 34.62
N ARG A 31 -3.81 9.27 34.06
CA ARG A 31 -5.14 9.70 34.52
C ARG A 31 -5.47 9.17 35.91
N ALA A 32 -5.17 7.91 36.20
CA ALA A 32 -5.38 7.30 37.51
C ALA A 32 -4.53 8.00 38.58
N LEU A 33 -3.25 8.25 38.31
CA LEU A 33 -2.35 8.99 39.22
C LEU A 33 -2.86 10.40 39.50
N ARG A 34 -3.31 11.12 38.46
CA ARG A 34 -3.89 12.46 38.63
C ARG A 34 -5.21 12.45 39.40
N PHE A 35 -6.05 11.42 39.20
CA PHE A 35 -7.31 11.28 39.93
C PHE A 35 -7.06 11.07 41.42
N ILE A 36 -6.15 10.13 41.75
CA ILE A 36 -5.76 9.82 43.14
C ILE A 36 -5.13 11.04 43.83
N TRP A 37 -4.28 11.80 43.13
CA TRP A 37 -3.68 13.02 43.67
C TRP A 37 -4.60 14.25 43.70
N SER A 38 -5.75 14.24 43.01
CA SER A 38 -6.68 15.38 42.96
C SER A 38 -7.72 15.40 44.10
N GLY A 39 -7.38 14.79 45.24
CA GLY A 39 -8.13 14.92 46.48
C GLY A 39 -8.38 16.39 46.81
N GLN A 40 -9.67 16.76 46.85
CA GLN A 40 -10.23 18.02 47.34
C GLN A 40 -9.88 19.32 46.57
N ALA A 41 -10.71 19.66 45.57
CA ALA A 41 -11.28 21.00 45.29
C ALA A 41 -11.45 21.26 43.78
N GLY A 42 -12.70 21.49 43.33
CA GLY A 42 -13.02 22.08 42.01
C GLY A 42 -12.97 21.13 40.80
N GLN A 43 -13.45 19.88 40.98
CA GLN A 43 -13.09 18.74 40.12
C GLN A 43 -13.67 18.75 38.69
N THR A 44 -14.85 19.30 38.40
CA THR A 44 -15.51 19.05 37.10
C THR A 44 -15.01 19.95 35.97
N GLN A 45 -14.71 21.22 36.25
CA GLN A 45 -14.39 22.20 35.21
C GLN A 45 -12.91 22.17 34.76
N ARG A 46 -12.00 21.68 35.63
CA ARG A 46 -10.57 21.48 35.29
C ARG A 46 -10.28 20.09 34.72
N ALA A 47 -11.04 19.06 35.13
CA ALA A 47 -10.91 17.72 34.57
C ALA A 47 -11.32 17.67 33.10
N SER A 48 -12.39 18.36 32.70
CA SER A 48 -12.86 18.40 31.31
C SER A 48 -11.82 18.99 30.35
N ARG A 49 -11.16 20.10 30.73
CA ARG A 49 -10.08 20.70 29.93
C ARG A 49 -8.87 19.77 29.77
N MET A 50 -8.52 19.01 30.82
CA MET A 50 -7.40 18.07 30.76
C MET A 50 -7.74 16.78 29.99
N VAL A 51 -8.97 16.29 30.09
CA VAL A 51 -9.46 15.16 29.28
C VAL A 51 -9.44 15.54 27.80
N PHE A 52 -9.91 16.73 27.45
CA PHE A 52 -9.89 17.20 26.06
C PHE A 52 -8.47 17.30 25.48
N ALA A 53 -7.53 17.84 26.27
CA ALA A 53 -6.12 17.92 25.87
C ALA A 53 -5.48 16.53 25.71
N SER A 54 -5.83 15.58 26.58
CA SER A 54 -5.33 14.21 26.54
C SER A 54 -5.92 13.43 25.36
N VAL A 55 -7.22 13.54 25.10
CA VAL A 55 -7.89 12.94 23.93
C VAL A 55 -7.30 13.52 22.65
N ARG A 56 -7.10 14.84 22.57
CA ARG A 56 -6.49 15.49 21.41
C ARG A 56 -5.10 14.93 21.10
N ARG A 57 -4.25 14.71 22.11
CA ARG A 57 -2.92 14.12 21.90
C ARG A 57 -3.00 12.70 21.36
N VAL A 58 -3.91 11.88 21.87
CA VAL A 58 -4.13 10.50 21.39
C VAL A 58 -4.60 10.46 19.94
N VAL A 59 -5.55 11.32 19.60
CA VAL A 59 -6.07 11.43 18.24
C VAL A 59 -4.97 11.88 17.29
N ILE A 60 -4.15 12.85 17.69
CA ILE A 60 -3.02 13.31 16.87
C ILE A 60 -1.98 12.20 16.71
N THR A 61 -1.59 11.49 17.76
CA THR A 61 -0.61 10.39 17.63
C THR A 61 -1.14 9.25 16.77
N LEU A 62 -2.41 8.86 16.92
CA LEU A 62 -3.02 7.86 16.04
C LEU A 62 -3.05 8.32 14.58
N ALA A 63 -3.44 9.57 14.33
CA ALA A 63 -3.44 10.13 12.98
C ALA A 63 -2.03 10.14 12.36
N VAL A 64 -1.02 10.56 13.12
CA VAL A 64 0.39 10.56 12.67
C VAL A 64 0.87 9.14 12.37
N LEU A 65 0.58 8.16 13.24
CA LEU A 65 0.94 6.75 13.00
C LEU A 65 0.24 6.17 11.77
N MET A 66 -1.03 6.53 11.55
CA MET A 66 -1.79 6.10 10.38
C MET A 66 -1.16 6.64 9.10
N VAL A 67 -0.80 7.92 9.07
CA VAL A 67 -0.13 8.57 7.93
C VAL A 67 1.25 7.95 7.67
N LEU A 68 2.05 7.73 8.72
CA LEU A 68 3.36 7.07 8.61
C LEU A 68 3.24 5.63 8.11
N GLY A 69 2.25 4.88 8.58
CA GLY A 69 1.99 3.51 8.13
C GLY A 69 1.57 3.46 6.66
N MET A 70 0.72 4.40 6.21
CA MET A 70 0.36 4.55 4.80
C MET A 70 1.59 4.91 3.95
N ALA A 71 2.39 5.88 4.39
CA ALA A 71 3.61 6.29 3.69
C ALA A 71 4.64 5.14 3.60
N TRP A 72 4.79 4.36 4.67
CA TRP A 72 5.69 3.20 4.67
C TRP A 72 5.22 2.10 3.71
N ARG A 73 3.91 1.79 3.71
CA ARG A 73 3.33 0.84 2.74
C ARG A 73 3.52 1.31 1.31
N TYR A 74 3.27 2.59 1.05
CA TYR A 74 3.49 3.19 -0.26
C TYR A 74 4.96 3.07 -0.69
N TRP A 75 5.90 3.37 0.22
CA TRP A 75 7.34 3.27 -0.06
C TRP A 75 7.78 1.83 -0.33
N LEU A 76 7.21 0.85 0.39
CA LEU A 76 7.49 -0.57 0.15
C LEU A 76 7.01 -0.99 -1.24
N ASP A 77 5.79 -0.61 -1.62
CA ASP A 77 5.23 -0.88 -2.95
C ASP A 77 6.06 -0.21 -4.04
N ALA A 78 6.45 1.06 -3.87
CA ALA A 78 7.34 1.79 -4.79
C ALA A 78 8.72 1.12 -4.93
N ARG A 79 9.29 0.63 -3.83
CA ARG A 79 10.56 -0.09 -3.85
C ARG A 79 10.47 -1.41 -4.61
N LEU A 80 9.33 -2.11 -4.52
CA LEU A 80 9.08 -3.33 -5.29
C LEU A 80 8.96 -3.02 -6.79
N ARG A 81 8.41 -1.87 -7.18
CA ARG A 81 8.35 -1.40 -8.59
C ARG A 81 9.74 -1.22 -9.23
N GLY A 82 10.75 -0.90 -8.42
CA GLY A 82 12.13 -0.72 -8.88
C GLY A 82 12.97 -2.02 -8.97
N ALA A 83 12.46 -3.16 -8.49
CA ALA A 83 13.26 -4.38 -8.34
C ALA A 83 13.35 -5.26 -9.61
N CYS A 84 12.60 -4.93 -10.66
CA CYS A 84 12.61 -5.72 -11.90
C CYS A 84 13.86 -5.46 -12.74
N SER A 85 14.74 -6.45 -12.79
CA SER A 85 15.92 -6.44 -13.66
C SER A 85 15.50 -6.51 -15.14
N PRO A 86 16.17 -5.81 -16.06
CA PRO A 86 15.87 -5.88 -17.49
C PRO A 86 15.95 -7.29 -18.09
N ARG A 87 16.68 -8.21 -17.44
CA ARG A 87 16.82 -9.61 -17.89
C ARG A 87 15.58 -10.48 -17.64
N ASP A 88 14.76 -10.12 -16.65
CA ASP A 88 13.59 -10.90 -16.24
C ASP A 88 12.29 -10.31 -16.81
N GLN A 89 12.40 -9.31 -17.69
CA GLN A 89 11.27 -8.67 -18.35
C GLN A 89 10.92 -9.39 -19.65
N VAL A 90 9.65 -9.77 -19.77
CA VAL A 90 9.07 -10.25 -21.02
C VAL A 90 8.35 -9.09 -21.70
N THR A 91 8.62 -8.91 -23.00
CA THR A 91 8.01 -7.84 -23.80
C THR A 91 7.10 -8.45 -24.84
N GLU A 92 5.86 -7.99 -24.89
CA GLU A 92 4.87 -8.33 -25.90
C GLU A 92 4.39 -7.09 -26.64
N TYR A 93 4.24 -7.23 -27.95
CA TYR A 93 3.79 -6.17 -28.83
C TYR A 93 2.30 -6.34 -29.12
N ALA A 94 1.57 -5.23 -29.08
CA ALA A 94 0.20 -5.23 -29.55
C ALA A 94 0.15 -5.57 -31.05
N PRO A 95 -0.90 -6.25 -31.53
CA PRO A 95 -1.06 -6.61 -32.95
C PRO A 95 -1.04 -5.40 -33.90
N ASP A 96 -1.41 -4.22 -33.39
CA ASP A 96 -1.41 -2.96 -34.13
C ASP A 96 -0.07 -2.21 -34.07
N GLY A 97 0.91 -2.72 -33.31
CA GLY A 97 2.24 -2.12 -33.12
C GLY A 97 2.25 -0.78 -32.40
N ARG A 98 1.09 -0.29 -31.90
CA ARG A 98 0.99 1.03 -31.26
C ARG A 98 1.34 0.99 -29.78
N TYR A 99 1.27 -0.19 -29.18
CA TYR A 99 1.49 -0.38 -27.76
C TYR A 99 2.43 -1.56 -27.49
N VAL A 100 3.16 -1.45 -26.39
CA VAL A 100 4.10 -2.48 -25.94
C VAL A 100 3.79 -2.78 -24.48
N ALA A 101 3.49 -4.03 -24.15
CA ALA A 101 3.37 -4.46 -22.76
C ALA A 101 4.67 -5.13 -22.33
N GLN A 102 5.16 -4.74 -21.15
CA GLN A 102 6.25 -5.43 -20.48
C GLN A 102 5.74 -5.95 -19.14
N TYR A 103 6.08 -7.18 -18.80
CA TYR A 103 5.79 -7.70 -17.48
C TYR A 103 7.01 -8.41 -16.89
N CYS A 104 7.06 -8.43 -15.56
CA CYS A 104 8.13 -9.05 -14.80
C CYS A 104 7.54 -9.74 -13.57
N TYR A 105 8.10 -10.92 -13.26
CA TYR A 105 7.75 -11.68 -12.07
C TYR A 105 8.69 -11.28 -10.93
N PHE A 106 8.10 -10.80 -9.84
CA PHE A 106 8.81 -10.58 -8.60
C PHE A 106 8.18 -11.43 -7.50
N ARG A 107 8.77 -12.61 -7.26
CA ARG A 107 8.24 -13.64 -6.34
C ARG A 107 6.80 -14.02 -6.72
N ASP A 108 5.83 -13.60 -5.92
CA ASP A 108 4.39 -13.82 -6.03
C ASP A 108 3.64 -12.57 -6.53
N THR A 109 4.37 -11.57 -7.03
CA THR A 109 3.81 -10.32 -7.57
C THR A 109 4.25 -10.11 -9.01
N ILE A 110 3.29 -9.78 -9.88
CA ILE A 110 3.53 -9.42 -11.27
C ILE A 110 3.38 -7.91 -11.42
N ILE A 111 4.36 -7.30 -12.07
CA ILE A 111 4.33 -5.89 -12.44
C ILE A 111 4.16 -5.84 -13.95
N LEU A 112 3.00 -5.36 -14.40
CA LEU A 112 2.64 -5.15 -15.80
C LEU A 112 2.72 -3.66 -16.13
N ARG A 113 3.53 -3.32 -17.14
CA ARG A 113 3.75 -1.97 -17.64
C ARG A 113 3.33 -1.89 -19.09
N LEU A 114 2.49 -0.92 -19.41
CA LEU A 114 2.07 -0.62 -20.77
C LEU A 114 2.77 0.64 -21.25
N TYR A 115 3.51 0.53 -22.34
CA TYR A 115 4.21 1.62 -23.01
C TYR A 115 3.58 1.97 -24.35
N SER A 116 3.89 3.18 -24.82
CA SER A 116 3.74 3.54 -26.24
C SER A 116 4.70 2.71 -27.11
N ASN A 117 4.40 2.60 -28.40
CA ASN A 117 5.26 2.03 -29.46
C ASN A 117 6.76 2.33 -29.32
N ASP A 118 7.13 3.53 -28.88
CA ASP A 118 8.53 3.97 -28.77
C ASP A 118 9.22 3.46 -27.48
N VAL A 119 8.52 2.70 -26.62
CA VAL A 119 8.99 2.17 -25.31
C VAL A 119 9.44 3.25 -24.31
N THR A 120 9.42 4.52 -24.70
CA THR A 120 9.88 5.66 -23.89
C THR A 120 8.82 6.19 -22.93
N ARG A 121 7.53 6.03 -23.28
CA ARG A 121 6.43 6.60 -22.51
C ARG A 121 5.60 5.52 -21.84
N LEU A 122 5.73 5.42 -20.52
CA LEU A 122 4.86 4.60 -19.69
C LEU A 122 3.44 5.20 -19.68
N LEU A 123 2.47 4.40 -20.10
CA LEU A 123 1.07 4.80 -20.24
C LEU A 123 0.18 4.27 -19.12
N ALA A 124 0.47 3.07 -18.62
CA ALA A 124 -0.22 2.48 -17.49
C ALA A 124 0.70 1.48 -16.77
N GLU A 125 0.55 1.37 -15.46
CA GLU A 125 1.19 0.33 -14.65
C GLU A 125 0.12 -0.37 -13.80
N ARG A 126 0.24 -1.70 -13.69
CA ARG A 126 -0.57 -2.56 -12.83
C ARG A 126 0.33 -3.52 -12.08
N THR A 127 0.18 -3.52 -10.77
CA THR A 127 0.85 -4.47 -9.89
C THR A 127 -0.21 -5.35 -9.25
N TYR A 128 -0.05 -6.65 -9.37
CA TYR A 128 -0.98 -7.61 -8.79
C TYR A 128 -0.26 -8.86 -8.31
N ARG A 129 -0.85 -9.54 -7.33
CA ARG A 129 -0.32 -10.82 -6.86
C ARG A 129 -0.76 -11.95 -7.77
N ASP A 130 0.19 -12.81 -8.12
CA ASP A 130 -0.08 -14.08 -8.76
C ASP A 130 -0.48 -15.10 -7.69
N THR A 131 -1.77 -15.38 -7.61
CA THR A 131 -2.30 -16.44 -6.73
C THR A 131 -2.61 -17.73 -7.49
N SER A 132 -2.62 -17.69 -8.83
CA SER A 132 -3.05 -18.82 -9.66
C SER A 132 -1.89 -19.73 -10.04
N GLY A 133 -0.64 -19.25 -10.01
CA GLY A 133 0.54 -20.05 -10.39
C GLY A 133 0.54 -20.45 -11.87
N THR A 134 -0.29 -19.78 -12.66
CA THR A 134 -0.39 -19.93 -14.12
C THR A 134 0.46 -18.86 -14.79
N LEU A 135 1.12 -19.21 -15.90
CA LEU A 135 1.87 -18.22 -16.66
C LEU A 135 0.94 -17.07 -17.09
N VAL A 136 1.42 -15.83 -16.94
CA VAL A 136 0.76 -14.62 -17.42
C VAL A 136 0.45 -14.80 -18.91
N SER A 137 -0.84 -14.83 -19.23
CA SER A 137 -1.34 -14.80 -20.60
C SER A 137 -1.94 -13.43 -20.85
N LEU A 138 -1.24 -12.61 -21.64
CA LEU A 138 -1.74 -11.32 -22.08
C LEU A 138 -2.58 -11.52 -23.34
N THR A 139 -3.83 -11.06 -23.32
CA THR A 139 -4.70 -11.09 -24.50
C THR A 139 -4.96 -9.68 -24.99
N TRP A 140 -4.49 -9.39 -26.20
CA TRP A 140 -4.70 -8.11 -26.84
C TRP A 140 -6.03 -8.08 -27.58
N THR A 141 -6.81 -7.04 -27.34
CA THR A 141 -7.99 -6.68 -28.12
C THR A 141 -7.81 -5.29 -28.73
N LYS A 142 -8.70 -4.89 -29.66
CA LYS A 142 -8.62 -3.58 -30.32
C LYS A 142 -8.65 -2.41 -29.33
N ASP A 143 -9.40 -2.58 -28.24
CA ASP A 143 -9.72 -1.51 -27.30
C ASP A 143 -9.26 -1.81 -25.87
N ALA A 144 -8.61 -2.96 -25.62
CA ALA A 144 -8.13 -3.31 -24.28
C ALA A 144 -7.00 -4.36 -24.27
N LEU A 145 -6.15 -4.28 -23.26
CA LEU A 145 -5.23 -5.34 -22.85
C LEU A 145 -5.86 -6.11 -21.68
N ILE A 146 -6.12 -7.41 -21.87
CA ILE A 146 -6.67 -8.30 -20.85
C ILE A 146 -5.53 -9.06 -20.19
N TYR A 147 -5.49 -9.06 -18.85
CA TYR A 147 -4.50 -9.78 -18.06
C TYR A 147 -5.16 -10.53 -16.89
N PRO A 148 -4.61 -11.69 -16.48
CA PRO A 148 -5.09 -12.40 -15.31
C PRO A 148 -4.66 -11.68 -14.04
N LYS A 149 -5.56 -11.56 -13.07
CA LYS A 149 -5.32 -11.06 -11.72
C LYS A 149 -5.89 -12.06 -10.71
N GLY A 150 -5.04 -12.99 -10.29
CA GLY A 150 -5.49 -14.15 -9.53
C GLY A 150 -6.51 -14.96 -10.35
N ASP A 151 -7.71 -15.15 -9.79
CA ASP A 151 -8.77 -15.91 -10.46
C ASP A 151 -9.65 -15.06 -11.40
N ASN A 152 -9.46 -13.74 -11.42
CA ASN A 152 -10.25 -12.83 -12.24
C ASN A 152 -9.45 -12.29 -13.43
N LEU A 153 -10.12 -11.98 -14.53
CA LEU A 153 -9.53 -11.25 -15.65
C LEU A 153 -9.76 -9.74 -15.45
N GLU A 154 -8.68 -8.96 -15.42
CA GLU A 154 -8.76 -7.50 -15.46
C GLU A 154 -8.36 -6.97 -16.83
N THR A 155 -8.82 -5.75 -17.13
CA THR A 155 -8.60 -5.12 -18.42
C THR A 155 -8.06 -3.70 -18.25
N ILE A 156 -7.09 -3.34 -19.08
CA ILE A 156 -6.64 -1.96 -19.28
C ILE A 156 -7.24 -1.50 -20.61
N GLY A 157 -8.08 -0.47 -20.59
CA GLY A 157 -8.60 0.14 -21.81
C GLY A 157 -7.50 0.80 -22.64
N LEU A 158 -7.64 0.74 -23.96
CA LEU A 158 -6.78 1.37 -24.96
C LEU A 158 -7.60 2.42 -25.73
N PRO A 159 -7.24 3.72 -25.71
CA PRO A 159 -6.13 4.31 -24.96
C PRO A 159 -6.39 4.30 -23.44
N PRO A 160 -5.33 4.19 -22.62
CA PRO A 160 -5.47 4.19 -21.17
C PRO A 160 -5.99 5.53 -20.65
N SER A 161 -6.76 5.46 -19.57
CA SER A 161 -7.41 6.61 -18.96
C SER A 161 -6.39 7.64 -18.48
N LEU A 162 -6.79 8.90 -18.37
CA LEU A 162 -5.91 9.95 -17.83
C LEU A 162 -5.46 9.63 -16.40
N TYR A 163 -6.34 9.00 -15.61
CA TYR A 163 -6.00 8.53 -14.27
C TYR A 163 -4.87 7.49 -14.30
N ASP A 164 -4.92 6.52 -15.22
CA ASP A 164 -3.89 5.49 -15.34
C ASP A 164 -2.53 6.07 -15.75
N ARG A 165 -2.55 7.07 -16.63
CA ARG A 165 -1.34 7.77 -17.06
C ARG A 165 -0.70 8.56 -15.92
N LEU A 166 -1.53 9.23 -15.10
CA LEU A 166 -1.05 9.97 -13.93
C LEU A 166 -0.54 9.01 -12.85
N ALA A 167 -1.26 7.93 -12.59
CA ALA A 167 -0.87 6.91 -11.62
C ALA A 167 0.45 6.22 -12.01
N ALA A 168 0.70 6.04 -13.31
CA ALA A 168 1.94 5.47 -13.82
C ALA A 168 3.16 6.42 -13.70
N GLN A 169 2.95 7.72 -13.57
CA GLN A 169 4.05 8.68 -13.34
C GLN A 169 4.48 8.78 -11.88
N LEU A 170 3.68 8.23 -10.97
CA LEU A 170 3.99 8.20 -9.55
C LEU A 170 4.97 7.05 -9.26
N PRO A 171 6.14 7.33 -8.64
CA PRO A 171 7.10 6.30 -8.28
C PRO A 171 6.50 5.28 -7.30
#